data_AF-A0A1B1MEP5-F1
#
_entry.id   AF-A0A1B1MEP5-F1
#
_cell.length_a   1.000
_cell.length_b   1.000
_cell.length_c   1.000
_cell.angle_alpha   90.00
_cell.angle_beta   90.00
_cell.angle_gamma   90.00
#
_symmetry.space_group_name_H-M   'P 1'
#
loop_
_entity.id
_entity.type
_entity.pdbx_description
1 polymer ?
#
loop_
_entity_poly.entity_id
_entity_poly.type
_entity_poly.pdbx_seq_one_letter_code
_entity_poly.pdbx_strand_id
1 'polypeptide(L)'
;MAKGRRPRRPTGSRKPAAVESAPVPRPGGTSPASDEQAPVRTPTAGPAAETAPPSASPLRLDGIDPQALVILASLRIVDRRLVLSGREVTELAPAVAEWLTQGMGPEEITNFLTNDLPSHFRSRPARVLAYRLREIPVPTPTDPSGPPPARSAVLPWQTCDGCERAFRAVEPSLCRDCSLDNGGDHHRRAA
;
A
#
# COMPACT_ATOMS: atom_id res chain seq x y z
N MET A 1 -9.41 42.38 -28.07
CA MET A 1 -8.20 41.95 -28.80
C MET A 1 -7.85 40.53 -28.38
N ALA A 2 -8.37 39.51 -29.07
CA ALA A 2 -8.19 38.09 -28.74
C ALA A 2 -7.12 37.46 -29.64
N LYS A 3 -6.09 36.85 -29.05
CA LYS A 3 -5.11 35.96 -29.69
C LYS A 3 -5.11 34.69 -28.82
N GLY A 4 -5.47 33.48 -29.24
CA GLY A 4 -5.50 32.90 -30.57
C GLY A 4 -4.27 32.02 -30.79
N ARG A 5 -4.27 30.77 -30.30
CA ARG A 5 -3.89 29.57 -31.07
C ARG A 5 -4.10 28.26 -30.28
N ARG A 6 -4.63 27.29 -31.04
CA ARG A 6 -5.19 25.98 -30.68
C ARG A 6 -4.13 24.86 -30.63
N PRO A 7 -4.46 23.71 -30.00
CA PRO A 7 -3.56 22.58 -29.79
C PRO A 7 -3.33 21.75 -31.06
N ARG A 8 -2.17 21.06 -31.12
CA ARG A 8 -1.87 20.05 -32.16
C ARG A 8 -2.15 18.64 -31.60
N ARG A 9 -3.03 17.90 -32.29
CA ARG A 9 -3.17 16.44 -32.25
C ARG A 9 -3.09 15.90 -33.71
N PRO A 10 -3.13 14.59 -33.96
CA PRO A 10 -2.04 13.82 -34.55
C PRO A 10 -2.35 13.38 -36.00
N THR A 11 -1.34 13.02 -36.75
CA THR A 11 -1.43 12.23 -38.00
C THR A 11 -0.13 11.43 -38.08
N GLY A 12 -0.08 10.15 -38.41
CA GLY A 12 -0.91 9.39 -39.32
C GLY A 12 0.03 8.78 -40.35
N SER A 13 0.20 7.46 -40.26
CA SER A 13 0.49 6.50 -41.33
C SER A 13 1.50 6.85 -42.43
N ARG A 14 2.59 6.08 -42.52
CA ARG A 14 3.17 5.67 -43.80
C ARG A 14 3.64 4.21 -43.78
N LYS A 15 2.88 3.37 -44.47
CA LYS A 15 3.30 2.16 -45.20
C LYS A 15 3.18 2.53 -46.68
N PRO A 16 4.12 2.14 -47.55
CA PRO A 16 3.85 1.08 -48.56
C PRO A 16 5.14 0.28 -48.88
N ALA A 17 5.27 -0.76 -49.71
CA ALA A 17 4.44 -1.54 -50.63
C ALA A 17 5.24 -2.85 -50.94
N ALA A 18 4.56 -4.00 -51.07
CA ALA A 18 4.49 -4.86 -52.29
C ALA A 18 5.71 -5.80 -52.50
N VAL A 19 5.64 -7.08 -52.88
CA VAL A 19 4.71 -7.95 -53.64
C VAL A 19 4.99 -9.43 -53.22
N GLU A 20 3.99 -10.25 -52.87
CA GLU A 20 3.26 -11.23 -53.72
C GLU A 20 4.14 -12.35 -54.34
N SER A 21 3.94 -13.59 -53.89
CA SER A 21 3.90 -14.81 -54.75
C SER A 21 3.41 -16.06 -53.97
N ALA A 22 2.10 -16.27 -54.05
CA ALA A 22 1.35 -17.50 -54.36
C ALA A 22 1.46 -18.84 -53.56
N PRO A 23 0.39 -19.68 -53.57
CA PRO A 23 0.19 -20.83 -52.69
C PRO A 23 0.36 -22.23 -53.34
N VAL A 24 0.32 -23.26 -52.46
CA VAL A 24 0.52 -24.73 -52.57
C VAL A 24 -0.28 -25.43 -53.70
N PRO A 25 0.23 -26.57 -54.25
CA PRO A 25 -0.44 -27.87 -53.97
C PRO A 25 0.52 -29.09 -53.83
N ARG A 26 0.15 -30.06 -52.99
CA ARG A 26 0.64 -31.46 -53.05
C ARG A 26 -0.10 -32.21 -54.17
N PRO A 27 0.50 -33.25 -54.78
CA PRO A 27 -0.04 -34.59 -54.55
C PRO A 27 0.98 -35.75 -54.64
N GLY A 28 0.74 -36.79 -53.83
CA GLY A 28 0.68 -38.19 -54.25
C GLY A 28 1.93 -38.94 -54.73
N GLY A 29 2.28 -40.02 -54.00
CA GLY A 29 2.39 -41.32 -54.65
C GLY A 29 3.69 -42.12 -54.45
N THR A 30 3.52 -43.27 -53.80
CA THR A 30 4.14 -44.58 -54.12
C THR A 30 5.35 -45.03 -53.29
N SER A 31 5.04 -45.93 -52.36
CA SER A 31 5.91 -46.95 -51.75
C SER A 31 6.16 -48.11 -52.73
N PRO A 32 7.26 -48.87 -52.61
CA PRO A 32 7.16 -50.26 -52.14
C PRO A 32 8.23 -50.57 -51.05
N ALA A 33 7.89 -51.21 -49.93
CA ALA A 33 7.88 -52.67 -49.67
C ALA A 33 9.24 -53.33 -50.02
N SER A 34 9.93 -54.12 -49.20
CA SER A 34 9.53 -55.04 -48.13
C SER A 34 10.79 -55.51 -47.36
N ASP A 35 10.65 -55.78 -46.06
CA ASP A 35 11.12 -56.98 -45.32
C ASP A 35 11.09 -56.65 -43.81
N GLU A 36 10.02 -57.03 -43.11
CA GLU A 36 9.90 -58.35 -42.46
C GLU A 36 10.87 -58.48 -41.29
N GLN A 37 10.39 -58.12 -40.09
CA GLN A 37 10.51 -58.96 -38.88
C GLN A 37 9.75 -58.30 -37.72
N ALA A 38 8.53 -58.80 -37.50
CA ALA A 38 7.88 -58.72 -36.20
C ALA A 38 8.58 -59.70 -35.24
N PRO A 39 8.57 -59.40 -33.93
CA PRO A 39 7.70 -60.22 -33.12
C PRO A 39 6.78 -59.40 -32.21
N VAL A 40 5.56 -59.92 -32.14
CA VAL A 40 4.44 -59.50 -31.28
C VAL A 40 4.86 -59.47 -29.81
N ARG A 41 4.72 -58.29 -29.16
CA ARG A 41 4.53 -58.17 -27.71
C ARG A 41 3.55 -57.02 -27.43
N THR A 42 2.29 -57.41 -27.25
CA THR A 42 1.22 -56.80 -26.43
C THR A 42 1.45 -55.39 -25.84
N PRO A 43 0.55 -54.41 -26.07
CA PRO A 43 0.49 -53.22 -25.24
C PRO A 43 -0.13 -53.60 -23.88
N THR A 44 0.71 -53.82 -22.87
CA THR A 44 0.23 -53.84 -21.49
C THR A 44 -0.07 -52.41 -21.10
N ALA A 45 -1.35 -52.14 -20.80
CA ALA A 45 -1.80 -50.92 -20.18
C ALA A 45 -1.09 -50.76 -18.83
N GLY A 46 -0.02 -49.97 -18.80
CA GLY A 46 0.55 -49.45 -17.57
C GLY A 46 -0.29 -48.25 -17.14
N PRO A 47 -0.81 -48.21 -15.90
CA PRO A 47 -1.67 -47.12 -15.46
C PRO A 47 -0.88 -45.82 -15.50
N ALA A 48 -1.46 -44.82 -16.15
CA ALA A 48 -1.06 -43.44 -16.00
C ALA A 48 -0.97 -43.17 -14.49
N ALA A 49 0.25 -42.99 -13.99
CA ALA A 49 0.47 -42.38 -12.69
C ALA A 49 0.02 -40.93 -12.85
N GLU A 50 -1.29 -40.75 -12.72
CA GLU A 50 -1.95 -39.48 -12.51
C GLU A 50 -1.24 -38.84 -11.33
N THR A 51 -0.36 -37.89 -11.65
CA THR A 51 0.30 -37.05 -10.66
C THR A 51 -0.82 -36.22 -10.06
N ALA A 52 -1.47 -36.77 -9.03
CA ALA A 52 -2.44 -36.06 -8.23
C ALA A 52 -1.77 -34.76 -7.80
N PRO A 53 -2.41 -33.59 -7.98
CA PRO A 53 -1.89 -32.35 -7.44
C PRO A 53 -1.68 -32.58 -5.94
N PRO A 54 -0.56 -32.09 -5.35
CA PRO A 54 -0.34 -32.28 -3.91
C PRO A 54 -1.56 -31.72 -3.20
N SER A 55 -2.34 -32.63 -2.59
CA SER A 55 -3.49 -32.29 -1.78
C SER A 55 -2.98 -31.27 -0.77
N ALA A 56 -3.46 -30.03 -0.89
CA ALA A 56 -3.08 -28.95 0.00
C ALA A 56 -3.49 -29.39 1.40
N SER A 57 -2.53 -29.96 2.13
CA SER A 57 -2.73 -30.36 3.52
C SER A 57 -3.18 -29.10 4.24
N PRO A 58 -4.23 -29.15 5.07
CA PRO A 58 -4.60 -27.98 5.86
C PRO A 58 -3.36 -27.55 6.62
N LEU A 59 -2.91 -26.31 6.38
CA LEU A 59 -1.75 -25.76 7.05
C LEU A 59 -1.99 -25.92 8.55
N ARG A 60 -1.25 -26.85 9.14
CA ARG A 60 -1.27 -27.14 10.56
C ARG A 60 -0.72 -25.89 11.22
N LEU A 61 -1.61 -25.11 11.82
CA LEU A 61 -1.29 -23.89 12.56
C LEU A 61 -0.75 -24.26 13.97
N ASP A 62 -0.25 -25.49 14.11
CA ASP A 62 0.21 -26.09 15.33
C ASP A 62 1.61 -25.54 15.62
N GLY A 63 1.78 -24.88 16.77
CA GLY A 63 3.04 -24.25 17.18
C GLY A 63 3.15 -22.76 16.86
N ILE A 64 2.08 -22.12 16.38
CA ILE A 64 2.01 -20.65 16.27
C ILE A 64 1.52 -20.06 17.58
N ASP A 65 2.12 -18.94 17.99
CA ASP A 65 1.65 -18.17 19.13
C ASP A 65 0.19 -17.72 18.91
N PRO A 66 -0.73 -18.05 19.85
CA PRO A 66 -2.15 -17.77 19.68
C PRO A 66 -2.45 -16.27 19.66
N GLN A 67 -1.65 -15.45 20.33
CA GLN A 67 -1.84 -14.01 20.36
C GLN A 67 -1.40 -13.37 19.03
N ALA A 68 -0.28 -13.81 18.47
CA ALA A 68 0.17 -13.40 17.13
C ALA A 68 -0.87 -13.74 16.05
N LEU A 69 -1.50 -14.91 16.16
CA LEU A 69 -2.58 -15.34 15.26
C LEU A 69 -3.81 -14.44 15.36
N VAL A 70 -4.23 -14.09 16.58
CA VAL A 70 -5.35 -13.16 16.81
C VAL A 70 -5.07 -11.79 16.20
N ILE A 71 -3.85 -11.26 16.36
CA ILE A 71 -3.43 -9.99 15.76
C ILE A 71 -3.48 -10.09 14.23
N LEU A 72 -2.89 -11.12 13.62
CA LEU A 72 -2.90 -11.28 12.17
C LEU A 72 -4.31 -11.48 11.59
N ALA A 73 -5.20 -12.14 12.35
CA ALA A 73 -6.60 -12.29 11.98
C ALA A 73 -7.39 -10.97 12.11
N SER A 74 -7.09 -10.15 13.12
CA SER A 74 -7.76 -8.86 13.34
C SER A 74 -7.40 -7.81 12.28
N LEU A 75 -6.22 -7.93 11.64
CA LEU A 75 -5.80 -7.02 10.55
C LEU A 75 -6.85 -6.93 9.44
N ARG A 76 -7.53 -8.02 9.09
CA ARG A 76 -8.57 -8.02 8.06
C ARG A 76 -9.82 -7.23 8.47
N ILE A 77 -10.09 -7.11 9.77
CA ILE A 77 -11.22 -6.34 10.31
C ILE A 77 -10.90 -4.85 10.20
N VAL A 78 -9.67 -4.46 10.57
CA VAL A 78 -9.19 -3.07 10.54
C VAL A 78 -8.98 -2.58 9.10
N ASP A 79 -8.33 -3.40 8.26
CA ASP A 79 -8.11 -3.11 6.86
C ASP A 79 -8.49 -4.32 5.98
N ARG A 80 -9.63 -4.20 5.30
CA ARG A 80 -10.17 -5.25 4.42
C ARG A 80 -9.24 -5.61 3.25
N ARG A 81 -8.27 -4.76 2.91
CA ARG A 81 -7.29 -5.00 1.85
C ARG A 81 -6.22 -6.01 2.25
N LEU A 82 -6.03 -6.22 3.55
CA LEU A 82 -5.08 -7.20 4.11
C LEU A 82 -5.70 -8.60 4.10
N VAL A 83 -5.65 -9.25 2.93
CA VAL A 83 -6.04 -10.65 2.79
C VAL A 83 -4.79 -11.52 2.92
N LEU A 84 -4.72 -12.32 3.99
CA LEU A 84 -3.60 -13.22 4.28
C LEU A 84 -4.06 -14.68 4.14
N SER A 85 -3.23 -15.48 3.47
CA SER A 85 -3.37 -16.94 3.43
C SER A 85 -2.79 -17.57 4.70
N GLY A 86 -3.21 -18.81 5.03
CA GLY A 86 -2.68 -19.50 6.22
C GLY A 86 -1.16 -19.67 6.21
N ARG A 87 -0.56 -19.82 5.03
CA ARG A 87 0.90 -19.89 4.87
C ARG A 87 1.56 -18.56 5.22
N GLU A 88 0.98 -17.45 4.76
CA GLU A 88 1.49 -16.11 5.09
C GLU A 88 1.32 -15.82 6.57
N VAL A 89 0.22 -16.26 7.21
CA VAL A 89 0.05 -16.15 8.66
C VAL A 89 1.14 -16.96 9.39
N THR A 90 1.43 -18.18 8.94
CA THR A 90 2.49 -19.02 9.52
C THR A 90 3.87 -18.40 9.38
N GLU A 91 4.14 -17.73 8.25
CA GLU A 91 5.42 -17.05 7.99
C GLU A 91 5.57 -15.76 8.81
N LEU A 92 4.48 -15.01 9.06
CA LEU A 92 4.50 -13.73 9.77
C LEU A 92 4.43 -13.89 11.29
N ALA A 93 3.76 -14.93 11.79
CA ALA A 93 3.48 -15.09 13.21
C ALA A 93 4.73 -15.07 14.13
N PRO A 94 5.87 -15.68 13.76
CA PRO A 94 7.07 -15.61 14.61
C PRO A 94 7.60 -14.19 14.81
N ALA A 95 7.54 -13.35 13.78
CA ALA A 95 8.00 -11.96 13.87
C ALA A 95 7.05 -11.11 14.72
N VAL A 96 5.74 -11.37 14.65
CA VAL A 96 4.77 -10.74 15.55
C VAL A 96 4.99 -11.17 17.00
N ALA A 97 5.27 -12.46 17.23
CA ALA A 97 5.59 -12.96 18.56
C ALA A 97 6.87 -12.30 19.11
N GLU A 98 7.89 -12.08 18.28
CA GLU A 98 9.10 -11.35 18.68
C GLU A 98 8.76 -9.93 19.16
N TRP A 99 7.92 -9.19 18.44
CA TRP A 99 7.50 -7.85 18.85
C TRP A 99 6.72 -7.85 20.17
N LEU A 100 5.87 -8.86 20.37
CA LEU A 100 5.19 -9.07 21.65
C LEU A 100 6.18 -9.33 22.79
N THR A 101 7.24 -10.13 22.55
CA THR A 101 8.29 -10.37 23.57
C THR A 101 9.13 -9.12 23.86
N GLN A 102 9.22 -8.19 22.92
CA GLN A 102 9.86 -6.88 23.10
C GLN A 102 8.95 -5.87 23.83
N GLY A 103 7.73 -6.26 24.18
CA GLY A 103 6.80 -5.46 24.98
C GLY A 103 5.86 -4.57 24.16
N MET A 104 5.83 -4.68 22.83
CA MET A 104 4.84 -3.96 22.03
C MET A 104 3.43 -4.52 22.28
N GLY A 105 2.47 -3.63 22.50
CA GLY A 105 1.07 -4.01 22.69
C GLY A 105 0.39 -4.47 21.40
N PRO A 106 -0.65 -5.33 21.46
CA PRO A 106 -1.35 -5.83 20.26
C PRO A 106 -1.97 -4.72 19.41
N GLU A 107 -2.49 -3.65 20.03
CA GLU A 107 -3.02 -2.49 19.32
C GLU A 107 -1.91 -1.67 18.64
N GLU A 108 -0.75 -1.54 19.29
CA GLU A 108 0.40 -0.82 18.76
C GLU A 108 0.98 -1.53 17.53
N ILE A 109 1.13 -2.86 17.61
CA ILE A 109 1.51 -3.71 16.47
C ILE A 109 0.48 -3.55 15.34
N THR A 110 -0.82 -3.62 15.65
CA THR A 110 -1.88 -3.48 14.65
C THR A 110 -1.83 -2.13 13.96
N ASN A 111 -1.65 -1.05 14.73
CA ASN A 111 -1.54 0.31 14.20
C ASN A 111 -0.29 0.46 13.32
N PHE A 112 0.87 -0.04 13.77
CA PHE A 112 2.10 -0.02 12.97
C PHE A 112 1.95 -0.77 11.64
N LEU A 113 1.30 -1.93 11.66
CA LEU A 113 1.08 -2.74 10.46
C LEU A 113 0.06 -2.14 9.50
N THR A 114 -0.84 -1.27 9.98
CA THR A 114 -1.93 -0.69 9.16
C THR A 114 -1.71 0.77 8.77
N ASN A 115 -0.89 1.52 9.51
CA ASN A 115 -0.63 2.93 9.23
C ASN A 115 0.20 3.12 7.94
N ASP A 116 0.02 4.20 7.20
CA ASP A 116 0.77 4.51 5.97
C ASP A 116 0.81 3.37 4.92
N LEU A 117 -0.20 2.50 4.91
CA LEU A 117 -0.31 1.48 3.87
C LEU A 117 -0.68 2.12 2.53
N PRO A 118 -0.11 1.65 1.42
CA PRO A 118 -0.44 2.18 0.10
C PRO A 118 -1.94 2.02 -0.18
N SER A 119 -2.54 2.99 -0.87
CA SER A 119 -3.97 2.94 -1.23
C SER A 119 -4.33 1.68 -2.03
N HIS A 120 -3.41 1.23 -2.87
CA HIS A 120 -3.50 0.03 -3.68
C HIS A 120 -2.22 -0.81 -3.56
N PHE A 121 -2.38 -2.11 -3.33
CA PHE A 121 -1.25 -3.04 -3.28
C PHE A 121 -0.89 -3.51 -4.69
N ARG A 122 0.33 -3.20 -5.14
CA ARG A 122 0.89 -3.74 -6.39
C ARG A 122 1.49 -5.14 -6.21
N SER A 123 1.83 -5.51 -4.97
CA SER A 123 2.40 -6.78 -4.56
C SER A 123 1.56 -7.44 -3.48
N ARG A 124 1.88 -8.68 -3.11
CA ARG A 124 1.20 -9.35 -1.99
C ARG A 124 1.35 -8.54 -0.69
N PRO A 125 0.25 -8.29 0.05
CA PRO A 125 0.27 -7.50 1.28
C PRO A 125 1.18 -8.12 2.34
N ALA A 126 1.23 -9.46 2.42
CA ALA A 126 2.11 -10.19 3.33
C ALA A 126 3.59 -9.81 3.22
N ARG A 127 4.08 -9.45 2.02
CA ARG A 127 5.48 -9.01 1.85
C ARG A 127 5.74 -7.65 2.46
N VAL A 128 4.77 -6.74 2.37
CA VAL A 128 4.86 -5.41 3.00
C VAL A 128 4.85 -5.57 4.52
N LEU A 129 3.98 -6.44 5.05
CA LEU A 129 3.94 -6.74 6.48
C LEU A 129 5.24 -7.40 6.96
N ALA A 130 5.78 -8.37 6.21
CA ALA A 130 7.06 -9.01 6.53
C ALA A 130 8.24 -8.02 6.52
N TYR A 131 8.21 -7.02 5.63
CA TYR A 131 9.21 -5.96 5.63
C TYR A 131 9.09 -5.11 6.89
N ARG A 132 7.88 -4.65 7.20
CA ARG A 132 7.61 -3.83 8.39
C ARG A 132 7.93 -4.52 9.71
N LEU A 133 7.59 -5.80 9.85
CA LEU A 133 7.92 -6.58 11.05
C LEU A 133 9.43 -6.77 11.23
N ARG A 134 10.23 -6.68 10.15
CA ARG A 134 11.70 -6.70 10.26
C ARG A 134 12.28 -5.34 10.58
N GLU A 135 11.61 -4.26 10.20
CA GLU A 135 11.99 -2.90 10.56
C GLU A 135 11.41 -2.55 11.93
N ILE A 136 11.99 -3.12 12.99
CA ILE A 136 11.65 -2.76 14.36
C ILE A 136 11.85 -1.24 14.50
N PRO A 137 10.77 -0.49 14.80
CA PRO A 137 10.91 0.94 15.03
C PRO A 137 11.86 1.13 16.22
N VAL A 138 12.89 1.95 16.02
CA VAL A 138 13.76 2.39 17.10
C VAL A 138 12.85 3.00 18.16
N PRO A 139 12.94 2.56 19.43
CA PRO A 139 12.07 3.09 20.48
C PRO A 139 12.24 4.61 20.50
N THR A 140 11.18 5.33 20.12
CA THR A 140 11.14 6.76 20.31
C THR A 140 11.29 7.00 21.79
N PRO A 141 12.20 7.91 22.23
CA PRO A 141 12.35 8.20 23.64
C PRO A 141 10.96 8.54 24.19
N THR A 142 10.45 7.69 25.06
CA THR A 142 9.17 7.88 25.71
C THR A 142 9.32 9.16 26.51
N ASP A 143 8.72 10.24 26.04
CA ASP A 143 8.68 11.50 26.79
C ASP A 143 8.01 11.17 28.13
N PRO A 144 8.74 11.17 29.26
CA PRO A 144 8.21 10.67 30.51
C PRO A 144 7.16 11.64 31.02
N SER A 145 5.88 11.39 30.70
CA SER A 145 4.74 12.17 31.19
C SER A 145 4.93 13.69 31.05
N GLY A 146 5.21 14.17 29.84
CA GLY A 146 4.89 15.56 29.51
C GLY A 146 3.38 15.71 29.39
N PRO A 147 2.74 16.78 29.93
CA PRO A 147 1.34 17.07 29.61
C PRO A 147 1.16 17.09 28.08
N PRO A 148 0.01 16.63 27.55
CA PRO A 148 -0.20 16.53 26.11
C PRO A 148 0.16 17.87 25.46
N PRO A 149 0.80 17.89 24.28
CA PRO A 149 1.16 19.13 23.62
C PRO A 149 -0.10 19.97 23.55
N ALA A 150 -0.10 21.09 24.28
CA ALA A 150 -1.27 21.92 24.44
C ALA A 150 -1.77 22.23 23.04
N ARG A 151 -2.93 21.65 22.70
CA ARG A 151 -3.61 21.82 21.41
C ARG A 151 -3.58 23.31 21.16
N SER A 152 -2.79 23.75 20.19
CA SER A 152 -2.41 25.14 19.90
C SER A 152 -3.40 26.10 20.55
N ALA A 153 -3.06 26.58 21.75
CA ALA A 153 -4.02 27.26 22.61
C ALA A 153 -4.59 28.43 21.81
N VAL A 154 -5.88 28.33 21.46
CA VAL A 154 -6.53 29.37 20.67
C VAL A 154 -6.56 30.60 21.57
N LEU A 155 -5.71 31.56 21.26
CA LEU A 155 -5.62 32.80 22.02
C LEU A 155 -7.00 33.48 22.05
N PRO A 156 -7.43 33.98 23.22
CA PRO A 156 -8.70 34.67 23.36
C PRO A 156 -8.75 35.90 22.43
N TRP A 157 -9.97 36.26 22.02
CA TRP A 157 -10.21 37.51 21.31
C TRP A 157 -10.17 38.68 22.30
N GLN A 158 -9.43 39.71 21.96
CA GLN A 158 -9.28 40.95 22.71
C GLN A 158 -9.56 42.14 21.78
N THR A 159 -9.98 43.27 22.35
CA THR A 159 -10.18 44.54 21.61
C THR A 159 -9.01 45.47 21.89
N CYS A 160 -8.47 46.12 20.86
CA CYS A 160 -7.39 47.08 21.00
C CYS A 160 -7.90 48.43 21.52
N ASP A 161 -7.32 48.96 22.60
CA ASP A 161 -7.70 50.26 23.19
C ASP A 161 -7.36 51.48 22.29
N GLY A 162 -6.50 51.31 21.28
CA GLY A 162 -6.11 52.40 20.38
C GLY A 162 -7.00 52.56 19.14
N CYS A 163 -7.60 51.47 18.66
CA CYS A 163 -8.33 51.46 17.38
C CYS A 163 -9.59 50.60 17.37
N GLU A 164 -10.01 50.05 18.51
CA GLU A 164 -11.19 49.17 18.67
C GLU A 164 -11.17 47.91 17.78
N ARG A 165 -10.03 47.61 17.17
CA ARG A 165 -9.88 46.43 16.31
C ARG A 165 -9.66 45.21 17.18
N ALA A 166 -10.48 44.20 16.95
CA ALA A 166 -10.42 43.00 17.73
C ALA A 166 -9.36 42.02 17.12
N PHE A 167 -8.57 41.36 17.97
CA PHE A 167 -7.41 40.56 17.62
C PHE A 167 -7.17 39.45 18.66
N ARG A 168 -6.22 38.54 18.42
CA ARG A 168 -5.94 37.41 19.32
C ARG A 168 -4.64 37.61 20.07
N ALA A 169 -4.69 37.61 21.41
CA ALA A 169 -3.53 37.77 22.28
C ALA A 169 -3.69 37.03 23.61
N VAL A 170 -2.58 36.71 24.28
CA VAL A 170 -2.58 36.07 25.62
C VAL A 170 -3.09 37.08 26.66
N GLU A 171 -2.52 38.28 26.65
CA GLU A 171 -2.81 39.35 27.60
C GLU A 171 -3.40 40.58 26.89
N PRO A 172 -4.14 41.44 27.60
CA PRO A 172 -4.61 42.73 27.07
C PRO A 172 -3.44 43.55 26.54
N SER A 173 -3.50 43.95 25.27
CA SER A 173 -2.42 44.66 24.60
C SER A 173 -2.91 45.54 23.46
N LEU A 174 -2.04 46.42 22.95
CA LEU A 174 -2.28 47.12 21.68
C LEU A 174 -2.07 46.14 20.52
N CYS A 175 -2.85 46.30 19.45
CA CYS A 175 -2.66 45.51 18.24
C CYS A 175 -1.29 45.81 17.61
N ARG A 176 -0.81 44.91 16.74
CA ARG A 176 0.50 45.04 16.08
C ARG A 176 0.68 46.39 15.36
N ASP A 177 -0.39 46.91 14.77
CA ASP A 177 -0.34 48.20 14.09
C ASP A 177 -0.13 49.34 15.11
N CYS A 178 -0.92 49.39 16.19
CA CYS A 178 -0.77 50.41 17.25
C CYS A 178 0.52 50.27 18.07
N SER A 179 1.09 49.07 18.21
CA SER A 179 2.36 48.88 18.93
C SER A 179 3.58 49.30 18.11
N LEU A 180 3.49 49.21 16.78
CA LEU A 180 4.47 49.77 15.86
C LEU A 180 4.30 51.28 15.70
N ASP A 181 3.07 51.77 15.81
CA ASP A 181 2.69 53.18 15.72
C ASP A 181 2.80 53.92 17.07
N ASN A 182 3.74 53.50 17.93
CA ASN A 182 4.04 54.07 19.26
C ASN A 182 4.48 55.57 19.24
N GLY A 183 4.03 56.35 18.25
CA GLY A 183 4.25 57.79 18.12
C GLY A 183 3.25 58.53 17.24
N GLY A 184 2.05 57.99 16.94
CA GLY A 184 1.12 58.63 16.00
C GLY A 184 -0.33 58.67 16.49
N ASP A 185 -0.78 59.86 16.86
CA ASP A 185 -2.17 60.19 17.16
C ASP A 185 -3.13 59.75 16.03
N HIS A 186 -3.92 58.69 16.27
CA HIS A 186 -4.93 58.20 15.33
C HIS A 186 -6.37 58.32 15.85
N HIS A 187 -6.63 59.23 16.79
CA HIS A 187 -8.01 59.57 17.15
C HIS A 187 -8.66 60.51 16.13
N ARG A 188 -9.29 59.95 15.09
CA ARG A 188 -10.54 60.54 14.54
C ARG A 188 -11.43 59.59 13.72
N ARG A 189 -12.49 59.12 14.39
CA ARG A 189 -13.91 58.89 13.99
C ARG A 189 -14.25 58.51 12.53
N ALA A 190 -15.13 57.51 12.40
CA ALA A 190 -16.45 57.69 11.80
C ALA A 190 -17.46 56.59 12.22
N ALA A 191 -18.62 57.09 12.69
CA ALA A 191 -19.99 56.55 12.73
C ALA A 191 -20.24 55.04 12.59
#